data_AF-A0A0E3NP38-F1
#
_entry.id   AF-A0A0E3NP38-F1
#
_cell.length_a   1.000
_cell.length_b   1.000
_cell.length_c   1.000
_cell.angle_alpha   90.00
_cell.angle_beta   90.00
_cell.angle_gamma   90.00
#
_symmetry.space_group_name_H-M   'P 1'
#
loop_
_entity.id
_entity.type
_entity.pdbx_description
1 polymer ?
#
loop_
_entity_poly.entity_id
_entity_poly.type
_entity_poly.pdbx_seq_one_letter_code
_entity_poly.pdbx_strand_id
1 'polypeptide(L)'
;MKAIETFLTSFRLKNTYRANSIIYSLKSIPIINGLLPVSLYGSPGLKRFANFVSILWELVSMFLSKLFYMFILIFLLKNSMKNSSANSFMHMFFFLTIAGGFLNTQIFHPTRDKYYAIFLMRMNAWEYTLSNYFYFLLKTVVGFLPVTLLLGLLSGVDLAICLLMPFFVVSVKLIFTALALHNYVRTGHVKNENQLNPVSLVGIAVSLTGHISRRFSAMP
;
A
#
# COMPACT_ATOMS: atom_id res chain seq x y z
N MET A 1 12.96 16.64 18.39
CA MET A 1 11.66 16.11 18.88
C MET A 1 11.79 14.60 18.75
N LYS A 2 11.44 13.79 19.75
CA LYS A 2 11.72 12.33 19.64
C LYS A 2 10.85 11.79 18.51
N ALA A 3 11.40 11.09 17.50
CA ALA A 3 10.70 10.69 16.27
C ALA A 3 9.31 10.03 16.49
N ILE A 4 9.11 9.42 17.65
CA ILE A 4 7.84 8.86 18.14
C ILE A 4 6.77 9.95 18.32
N GLU A 5 7.10 11.10 18.90
CA GLU A 5 6.18 12.23 19.09
C GLU A 5 5.76 12.83 17.74
N THR A 6 6.71 12.94 16.82
CA THR A 6 6.49 13.38 15.44
C THR A 6 5.52 12.42 14.75
N PHE A 7 5.72 11.11 14.90
CA PHE A 7 4.79 10.10 14.39
C PHE A 7 3.39 10.18 15.02
N LEU A 8 3.31 10.28 16.36
CA LEU A 8 2.02 10.36 17.06
C LEU A 8 1.22 11.58 16.60
N THR A 9 1.90 12.70 16.40
CA THR A 9 1.30 13.94 15.91
C THR A 9 0.83 13.79 14.45
N SER A 10 1.66 13.23 13.57
CA SER A 10 1.25 12.99 12.17
C SER A 10 0.12 11.97 12.07
N PHE A 11 0.13 10.93 12.90
CA PHE A 11 -0.92 9.92 12.93
C PHE A 11 -2.26 10.50 13.41
N ARG A 12 -2.24 11.32 14.47
CA ARG A 12 -3.42 12.06 14.94
C ARG A 12 -3.97 12.97 13.85
N LEU A 13 -3.10 13.75 13.20
CA LEU A 13 -3.47 14.63 12.09
C LEU A 13 -4.15 13.85 10.95
N LYS A 14 -3.55 12.74 10.52
CA LYS A 14 -4.09 11.86 9.49
C LYS A 14 -5.47 11.32 9.85
N ASN A 15 -5.65 10.89 11.11
CA ASN A 15 -6.96 10.44 11.60
C ASN A 15 -7.99 11.57 11.63
N THR A 16 -7.62 12.78 12.07
CA THR A 16 -8.52 13.94 12.04
C THR A 16 -8.99 14.26 10.62
N TYR A 17 -8.07 14.26 9.64
CA TYR A 17 -8.46 14.50 8.24
C TYR A 17 -9.38 13.41 7.68
N ARG A 18 -9.12 12.14 8.01
CA ARG A 18 -9.98 11.04 7.57
C ARG A 18 -11.35 11.07 8.22
N ALA A 19 -11.42 11.30 9.53
CA ALA A 19 -12.68 11.47 10.24
C ALA A 19 -13.48 12.64 9.63
N ASN A 20 -12.84 13.78 9.37
CA ASN A 20 -13.48 14.91 8.70
C ASN A 20 -13.94 14.55 7.28
N SER A 21 -13.15 13.79 6.53
CA SER A 21 -13.54 13.30 5.20
C SER A 21 -14.75 12.36 5.26
N ILE A 22 -14.83 11.47 6.27
CA ILE A 22 -15.97 10.58 6.47
C ILE A 22 -17.22 11.41 6.79
N ILE A 23 -17.12 12.39 7.69
CA ILE A 23 -18.23 13.30 8.03
C ILE A 23 -18.69 14.06 6.77
N TYR A 24 -17.74 14.56 5.98
CA TYR A 24 -18.04 15.24 4.72
C TYR A 24 -18.74 14.30 3.72
N SER A 25 -18.23 13.08 3.53
CA SER A 25 -18.84 12.08 2.65
C SER A 25 -20.26 11.69 3.09
N LEU A 26 -20.50 11.53 4.40
CA LEU A 26 -21.84 11.26 4.94
C LEU A 26 -22.81 12.41 4.62
N LYS A 27 -22.37 13.66 4.78
CA LYS A 27 -23.19 14.84 4.42
C LYS A 27 -23.46 14.94 2.92
N SER A 28 -22.53 14.48 2.08
CA SER A 28 -22.69 14.54 0.62
C SER A 28 -23.75 13.59 0.06
N ILE A 29 -24.30 12.67 0.87
CA ILE A 29 -25.38 11.77 0.46
C ILE A 29 -26.71 12.54 0.48
N PRO A 30 -27.39 12.76 -0.67
CA PRO A 30 -28.57 13.61 -0.77
C PRO A 30 -29.71 13.23 0.19
N ILE A 31 -29.92 11.93 0.38
CA ILE A 31 -30.95 11.36 1.26
C ILE A 31 -30.69 11.69 2.74
N ILE A 32 -29.41 11.73 3.13
CA ILE A 32 -28.97 11.94 4.50
C ILE A 32 -28.81 13.45 4.79
N ASN A 33 -28.51 14.26 3.76
CA ASN A 33 -28.30 15.70 3.87
C ASN A 33 -29.53 16.45 4.42
N GLY A 34 -30.75 15.97 4.17
CA GLY A 34 -31.98 16.54 4.72
C GLY A 34 -32.23 16.23 6.21
N LEU A 35 -31.61 15.18 6.74
CA LEU A 35 -31.77 14.72 8.12
C LEU A 35 -30.65 15.21 9.05
N LEU A 36 -29.53 15.69 8.52
CA LEU A 36 -28.36 16.10 9.30
C LEU A 36 -28.26 17.62 9.46
N PRO A 37 -28.54 18.19 10.65
CA PRO A 37 -28.38 19.62 10.90
C PRO A 37 -26.91 20.08 10.83
N VAL A 38 -26.68 21.36 10.53
CA VAL A 38 -25.33 21.96 10.44
C VAL A 38 -24.54 21.83 11.75
N SER A 39 -25.24 21.74 12.89
CA SER A 39 -24.67 21.52 14.23
C SER A 39 -23.95 20.18 14.41
N LEU A 40 -24.16 19.20 13.51
CA LEU A 40 -23.56 17.87 13.62
C LEU A 40 -22.02 17.88 13.50
N TYR A 41 -21.45 18.84 12.77
CA TYR A 41 -19.99 19.04 12.70
C TYR A 41 -19.38 19.39 14.07
N GLY A 42 -20.17 19.99 14.95
CA GLY A 42 -19.77 20.30 16.32
C GLY A 42 -19.94 19.13 17.28
N SER A 43 -20.73 18.11 16.93
CA SER A 43 -21.13 17.08 17.88
C SER A 43 -19.94 16.17 18.29
N PRO A 44 -19.67 16.02 19.60
CA PRO A 44 -18.58 15.17 20.07
C PRO A 44 -18.82 13.68 19.77
N GLY A 45 -20.10 13.25 19.71
CA GLY A 45 -20.49 11.89 19.36
C GLY A 45 -20.13 11.51 17.92
N LEU A 46 -20.46 12.36 16.94
CA LEU A 46 -20.14 12.10 15.53
C LEU A 46 -18.63 12.08 15.28
N LYS A 47 -17.87 12.96 15.93
CA LYS A 47 -16.40 12.95 15.86
C LYS A 47 -15.82 11.65 16.38
N ARG A 48 -16.35 11.13 17.50
CA ARG A 48 -15.93 9.85 18.08
C ARG A 48 -16.26 8.68 17.12
N PHE A 49 -17.45 8.68 16.53
CA PHE A 49 -17.85 7.68 15.53
C PHE A 49 -16.97 7.72 14.29
N ALA A 50 -16.78 8.90 13.68
CA ALA A 50 -15.96 9.05 12.49
C ALA A 50 -14.49 8.65 12.73
N ASN A 51 -13.95 8.94 13.93
CA ASN A 51 -12.62 8.47 14.31
C ASN A 51 -12.56 6.93 14.44
N PHE A 52 -13.58 6.30 15.06
CA PHE A 52 -13.68 4.84 15.13
C PHE A 52 -13.73 4.21 13.73
N VAL A 53 -14.57 4.73 12.84
CA VAL A 53 -14.66 4.27 11.44
C VAL A 53 -13.35 4.47 10.70
N SER A 54 -12.64 5.60 10.90
CA SER A 54 -11.33 5.85 10.31
C SER A 54 -10.29 4.82 10.73
N ILE A 55 -10.26 4.45 12.02
CA ILE A 55 -9.36 3.43 12.55
C ILE A 55 -9.71 2.05 11.99
N LEU A 56 -11.00 1.69 11.98
CA LEU A 56 -11.48 0.43 11.42
C LEU A 56 -11.12 0.33 9.94
N TRP A 57 -11.31 1.40 9.17
CA TRP A 57 -10.95 1.46 7.76
C TRP A 57 -9.44 1.35 7.53
N GLU A 58 -8.62 1.99 8.37
CA GLU A 58 -7.15 1.86 8.32
C GLU A 58 -6.70 0.42 8.52
N LEU A 59 -7.38 -0.31 9.41
CA LEU A 59 -7.12 -1.72 9.73
C LEU A 59 -7.62 -2.65 8.62
N VAL A 60 -8.85 -2.47 8.13
CA VAL A 60 -9.39 -3.31 7.04
C VAL A 60 -8.61 -3.10 5.74
N SER A 61 -8.35 -1.86 5.35
CA SER A 61 -7.60 -1.52 4.12
C SER A 61 -6.17 -2.05 4.12
N MET A 62 -5.60 -2.27 5.31
CA MET A 62 -4.29 -2.87 5.50
C MET A 62 -4.21 -4.26 4.87
N PHE A 63 -5.24 -5.10 5.07
CA PHE A 63 -5.28 -6.48 4.60
C PHE A 63 -5.99 -6.61 3.25
N LEU A 64 -7.09 -5.87 3.06
CA LEU A 64 -7.99 -6.05 1.92
C LEU A 64 -7.27 -5.92 0.56
N SER A 65 -6.39 -4.93 0.44
CA SER A 65 -5.58 -4.73 -0.77
C SER A 65 -4.64 -5.91 -1.07
N LYS A 66 -4.08 -6.55 -0.04
CA LYS A 66 -3.15 -7.67 -0.19
C LYS A 66 -3.88 -8.96 -0.49
N LEU A 67 -4.98 -9.20 0.23
CA LEU A 67 -5.89 -10.31 -0.02
C LEU A 67 -6.40 -10.27 -1.45
N PHE A 68 -6.90 -9.12 -1.90
CA PHE A 68 -7.47 -8.99 -3.24
C PHE A 68 -6.46 -9.31 -4.35
N TYR A 69 -5.24 -8.75 -4.28
CA TYR A 69 -4.25 -9.06 -5.32
C TYR A 69 -3.80 -10.53 -5.27
N MET A 70 -3.59 -11.10 -4.08
CA MET A 70 -3.13 -12.49 -3.94
C MET A 70 -4.22 -13.48 -4.36
N PHE A 71 -5.49 -13.13 -4.13
CA PHE A 71 -6.62 -13.89 -4.60
C PHE A 71 -6.69 -13.91 -6.13
N ILE A 72 -6.51 -12.76 -6.78
CA ILE A 72 -6.41 -12.68 -8.25
C ILE A 72 -5.26 -13.54 -8.76
N LEU A 73 -4.10 -13.51 -8.09
CA LEU A 73 -2.93 -14.31 -8.45
C LEU A 73 -3.25 -15.81 -8.44
N ILE A 74 -3.89 -16.33 -7.38
CA ILE A 74 -4.31 -17.73 -7.32
C ILE A 74 -5.36 -18.06 -8.38
N PHE A 75 -6.33 -17.19 -8.60
CA PHE A 75 -7.38 -17.40 -9.61
C PHE A 75 -6.78 -17.50 -11.02
N LEU A 76 -5.85 -16.62 -11.37
CA LEU A 76 -5.14 -16.64 -12.66
C LEU A 76 -4.29 -17.91 -12.81
N LEU A 77 -3.63 -18.37 -11.74
CA LEU A 77 -2.80 -19.58 -11.78
C LEU A 77 -3.63 -20.86 -11.89
N LYS A 78 -4.77 -20.94 -11.20
CA LYS A 78 -5.68 -22.11 -11.21
C LYS A 78 -6.13 -22.47 -12.62
N ASN A 79 -6.34 -21.48 -13.48
CA ASN A 79 -6.76 -21.70 -14.87
C ASN A 79 -5.60 -22.01 -15.84
N SER A 80 -4.33 -21.78 -15.45
CA SER A 80 -3.18 -21.88 -16.36
C SER A 80 -2.22 -23.04 -16.07
N MET A 81 -2.26 -23.70 -14.92
CA MET A 81 -1.16 -24.58 -14.49
C MET A 81 -1.60 -26.05 -14.28
N LYS A 82 -1.02 -26.97 -15.06
CA LYS A 82 -1.11 -28.44 -14.90
C LYS A 82 -0.01 -29.02 -13.99
N ASN A 83 1.01 -28.23 -13.61
CA ASN A 83 2.16 -28.66 -12.79
C ASN A 83 2.34 -27.79 -11.53
N SER A 84 2.80 -28.44 -10.45
CA SER A 84 3.11 -27.96 -9.08
C SER A 84 2.70 -26.51 -8.75
N SER A 85 1.63 -26.39 -7.95
CA SER A 85 1.01 -25.12 -7.54
C SER A 85 1.96 -24.16 -6.81
N ALA A 86 2.95 -24.68 -6.08
CA ALA A 86 3.81 -23.89 -5.21
C ALA A 86 4.87 -23.06 -5.98
N ASN A 87 5.62 -23.69 -6.89
CA ASN A 87 6.67 -23.00 -7.65
C ASN A 87 6.11 -21.89 -8.53
N SER A 88 4.99 -22.18 -9.18
CA SER A 88 4.23 -21.24 -10.02
C SER A 88 3.78 -20.00 -9.23
N PHE A 89 3.27 -20.21 -8.02
CA PHE A 89 2.89 -19.14 -7.11
C PHE A 89 4.09 -18.27 -6.73
N MET A 90 5.21 -18.88 -6.36
CA MET A 90 6.43 -18.15 -5.98
C MET A 90 6.99 -17.30 -7.13
N HIS A 91 7.05 -17.85 -8.35
CA HIS A 91 7.51 -17.11 -9.52
C HIS A 91 6.62 -15.91 -9.83
N MET A 92 5.29 -16.09 -9.82
CA MET A 92 4.36 -15.00 -10.08
C MET A 92 4.44 -13.93 -8.99
N PHE A 93 4.52 -14.36 -7.72
CA PHE A 93 4.69 -13.46 -6.57
C PHE A 93 5.97 -12.63 -6.68
N PHE A 94 7.08 -13.24 -7.11
CA PHE A 94 8.35 -12.56 -7.30
C PHE A 94 8.24 -11.40 -8.31
N PHE A 95 7.74 -11.67 -9.51
CA PHE A 95 7.60 -10.64 -10.54
C PHE A 95 6.63 -9.54 -10.14
N LEU A 96 5.52 -9.91 -9.48
CA LEU A 96 4.55 -8.93 -9.03
C LEU A 96 5.10 -8.04 -7.90
N THR A 97 5.97 -8.59 -7.05
CA THR A 97 6.65 -7.81 -6.01
C THR A 97 7.58 -6.76 -6.62
N ILE A 98 8.35 -7.13 -7.64
CA ILE A 98 9.20 -6.20 -8.40
C ILE A 98 8.34 -5.11 -9.04
N ALA A 99 7.27 -5.49 -9.75
CA ALA A 99 6.30 -4.56 -10.31
C ALA A 99 5.71 -3.60 -9.25
N GLY A 100 5.35 -4.13 -8.09
CA GLY A 100 4.85 -3.34 -6.95
C GLY A 100 5.87 -2.34 -6.41
N GLY A 101 7.17 -2.64 -6.49
CA GLY A 101 8.26 -1.72 -6.18
C GLY A 101 8.32 -0.52 -7.13
N PHE A 102 8.08 -0.74 -8.43
CA PHE A 102 8.02 0.35 -9.42
C PHE A 102 6.80 1.25 -9.24
N LEU A 103 5.66 0.69 -8.85
CA LEU A 103 4.39 1.41 -8.79
C LEU A 103 4.24 2.27 -7.53
N ASN A 104 4.72 1.79 -6.39
CA ASN A 104 4.32 2.37 -5.12
C ASN A 104 5.46 2.35 -4.08
N THR A 105 6.11 3.50 -3.94
CA THR A 105 7.13 3.76 -2.92
C THR A 105 6.60 4.58 -1.74
N GLN A 106 5.41 5.20 -1.85
CA GLN A 106 4.72 6.08 -0.89
C GLN A 106 5.48 7.33 -0.42
N ILE A 107 6.81 7.36 -0.52
CA ILE A 107 7.63 8.43 0.02
C ILE A 107 7.34 9.76 -0.68
N PHE A 108 7.11 9.73 -2.00
CA PHE A 108 6.86 10.92 -2.81
C PHE A 108 5.38 11.21 -3.04
N HIS A 109 4.48 10.38 -2.51
CA HIS A 109 3.05 10.59 -2.68
C HIS A 109 2.58 11.85 -1.92
N PRO A 110 2.02 12.87 -2.61
CA PRO A 110 1.59 14.12 -1.98
C PRO A 110 0.19 13.95 -1.39
N THR A 111 0.11 13.74 -0.08
CA THR A 111 -1.17 13.69 0.62
C THR A 111 -1.47 15.01 1.34
N ARG A 112 -2.75 15.30 1.56
CA ARG A 112 -3.18 16.49 2.31
C ARG A 112 -2.54 16.52 3.71
N ASP A 113 -2.61 15.42 4.45
CA ASP A 113 -1.99 15.29 5.77
C ASP A 113 -0.48 15.57 5.76
N LYS A 114 0.26 15.09 4.74
CA LYS A 114 1.69 15.40 4.58
C LYS A 114 1.93 16.89 4.34
N TYR A 115 1.12 17.53 3.51
CA TYR A 115 1.22 18.96 3.25
C TYR A 115 1.01 19.79 4.52
N TYR A 116 -0.08 19.52 5.26
CA TYR A 116 -0.39 20.21 6.50
C TYR A 116 0.67 19.97 7.59
N ALA A 117 1.18 18.75 7.72
CA ALA A 117 2.22 18.42 8.69
C ALA A 117 3.52 19.19 8.44
N ILE A 118 4.05 19.11 7.23
CA ILE A 118 5.39 19.64 6.91
C ILE A 118 5.33 21.14 6.69
N PHE A 119 4.41 21.64 5.85
CA PHE A 119 4.41 23.04 5.46
C PHE A 119 3.66 23.93 6.45
N LEU A 120 2.46 23.53 6.89
CA LEU A 120 1.65 24.39 7.76
C LEU A 120 2.08 24.31 9.22
N MET A 121 2.26 23.08 9.75
CA MET A 121 2.66 22.86 11.14
C MET A 121 4.18 22.88 11.36
N ARG A 122 4.96 23.09 10.29
CA ARG A 122 6.44 23.17 10.34
C ARG A 122 7.09 21.97 11.04
N MET A 123 6.50 20.78 10.89
CA MET A 123 7.10 19.56 11.43
C MET A 123 8.42 19.28 10.69
N ASN A 124 9.40 18.74 11.41
CA ASN A 124 10.66 18.33 10.80
C ASN A 124 10.40 17.27 9.71
N ALA A 125 10.73 17.59 8.46
CA ALA A 125 10.43 16.73 7.30
C ALA A 125 11.19 15.39 7.34
N TRP A 126 12.40 15.38 7.91
CA TRP A 126 13.20 14.16 8.06
C TRP A 126 12.56 13.21 9.07
N GLU A 127 12.28 13.69 10.27
CA GLU A 127 11.62 12.91 11.33
C GLU A 127 10.23 12.43 10.88
N TYR A 128 9.45 13.29 10.21
CA TYR A 128 8.15 12.95 9.67
C TYR A 128 8.25 11.82 8.64
N THR A 129 9.15 11.97 7.67
CA THR A 129 9.28 11.02 6.56
C THR A 129 9.75 9.67 7.07
N LEU A 130 10.80 9.64 7.90
CA LEU A 130 11.37 8.39 8.41
C LEU A 130 10.36 7.62 9.25
N SER A 131 9.68 8.30 10.18
CA SER A 131 8.74 7.64 11.09
C SER A 131 7.46 7.15 10.39
N ASN A 132 6.88 7.95 9.49
CA ASN A 132 5.71 7.53 8.71
C ASN A 132 6.06 6.43 7.69
N TYR A 133 7.26 6.48 7.11
CA TYR A 133 7.72 5.46 6.18
C TYR A 133 8.00 4.13 6.89
N PHE A 134 8.60 4.16 8.09
CA PHE A 134 8.73 2.96 8.92
C PHE A 134 7.37 2.35 9.26
N TYR A 135 6.39 3.17 9.65
CA TYR A 135 5.01 2.71 9.86
C TYR A 135 4.41 2.09 8.59
N PHE A 136 4.66 2.66 7.40
CA PHE A 136 4.22 2.08 6.13
C PHE A 136 4.84 0.70 5.84
N LEU A 137 6.14 0.53 6.11
CA LEU A 137 6.81 -0.77 5.94
C LEU A 137 6.29 -1.80 6.93
N LEU A 138 6.13 -1.43 8.20
CA LEU A 138 5.54 -2.30 9.22
C LEU A 138 4.11 -2.72 8.84
N LYS A 139 3.30 -1.76 8.37
CA LYS A 139 1.95 -2.01 7.85
C LYS A 139 1.97 -2.96 6.66
N THR A 140 3.01 -2.88 5.83
CA THR A 140 3.19 -3.80 4.71
C THR A 140 3.48 -5.21 5.21
N VAL A 141 4.44 -5.41 6.12
CA VAL A 141 4.75 -6.74 6.68
C VAL A 141 3.51 -7.35 7.33
N VAL A 142 2.90 -6.65 8.29
CA VAL A 142 1.78 -7.18 9.06
C VAL A 142 0.55 -7.41 8.16
N GLY A 143 0.34 -6.59 7.13
CA GLY A 143 -0.74 -6.78 6.16
C GLY A 143 -0.52 -7.97 5.23
N PHE A 144 0.73 -8.26 4.86
CA PHE A 144 1.08 -9.39 3.99
C PHE A 144 1.15 -10.71 4.73
N LEU A 145 1.62 -10.72 5.97
CA LEU A 145 1.92 -11.94 6.73
C LEU A 145 0.74 -12.94 6.85
N PRO A 146 -0.48 -12.54 7.26
CA PRO A 146 -1.61 -13.49 7.31
C PRO A 146 -2.07 -13.91 5.90
N VAL A 147 -1.86 -13.04 4.90
CA VAL A 147 -2.25 -13.32 3.51
C VAL A 147 -1.31 -14.34 2.87
N THR A 148 0.00 -14.18 3.04
CA THR A 148 0.99 -15.12 2.52
C THR A 148 0.92 -16.45 3.25
N LEU A 149 0.66 -16.46 4.56
CA LEU A 149 0.41 -17.70 5.30
C LEU A 149 -0.85 -18.40 4.77
N LEU A 150 -1.99 -17.72 4.71
CA LEU A 150 -3.24 -18.34 4.27
C LEU A 150 -3.15 -18.85 2.83
N LEU A 151 -2.78 -17.97 1.89
CA LEU A 151 -2.83 -18.26 0.46
C LEU A 151 -1.60 -19.02 -0.05
N GLY A 152 -0.44 -18.82 0.57
CA GLY A 152 0.78 -19.57 0.25
C GLY A 152 0.69 -21.02 0.70
N LEU A 153 0.22 -21.28 1.92
CA LEU A 153 0.01 -22.66 2.41
C LEU A 153 -1.07 -23.38 1.58
N LEU A 154 -2.17 -22.71 1.22
CA LEU A 154 -3.18 -23.25 0.29
C LEU A 154 -2.62 -23.60 -1.09
N SER A 155 -1.54 -22.93 -1.50
CA SER A 155 -0.85 -23.19 -2.77
C SER A 155 0.26 -24.25 -2.64
N GLY A 156 0.48 -24.80 -1.44
CA GLY A 156 1.50 -25.82 -1.15
C GLY A 156 2.91 -25.27 -0.91
N VAL A 157 3.05 -23.97 -0.63
CA VAL A 157 4.34 -23.34 -0.31
C VAL A 157 4.72 -23.64 1.15
N ASP A 158 5.99 -23.92 1.40
CA ASP A 158 6.49 -24.18 2.74
C ASP A 158 6.31 -22.96 3.69
N LEU A 159 6.10 -23.25 4.98
CA LEU A 159 5.85 -22.24 6.02
C LEU A 159 6.97 -21.20 6.10
N ALA A 160 8.25 -21.63 6.02
CA ALA A 160 9.38 -20.73 6.13
C ALA A 160 9.40 -19.71 4.98
N ILE A 161 9.06 -20.15 3.77
CA ILE A 161 8.96 -19.30 2.59
C ILE A 161 7.79 -18.31 2.73
N CYS A 162 6.64 -18.78 3.22
CA CYS A 162 5.47 -17.92 3.48
C CYS A 162 5.77 -16.80 4.49
N LEU A 163 6.61 -17.06 5.50
CA LEU A 163 7.08 -16.07 6.46
C LEU A 163 8.12 -15.10 5.86
N LEU A 164 8.94 -15.56 4.91
CA LEU A 164 9.98 -14.75 4.27
C LEU A 164 9.40 -13.79 3.21
N MET A 165 8.30 -14.16 2.56
CA MET A 165 7.66 -13.38 1.48
C MET A 165 7.34 -11.91 1.87
N PRO A 166 6.71 -11.60 3.01
CA PRO A 166 6.49 -10.22 3.43
C PRO A 166 7.77 -9.38 3.56
N PHE A 167 8.86 -10.00 4.05
CA PHE A 167 10.16 -9.33 4.15
C PHE A 167 10.76 -9.08 2.77
N PHE A 168 10.62 -10.03 1.83
CA PHE A 168 11.02 -9.81 0.45
C PHE A 168 10.31 -8.60 -0.18
N VAL A 169 9.01 -8.44 0.05
CA VAL A 169 8.24 -7.28 -0.42
C VAL A 169 8.79 -5.96 0.14
N VAL A 170 9.10 -5.93 1.44
CA VAL A 170 9.67 -4.74 2.08
C VAL A 170 11.07 -4.44 1.55
N SER A 171 11.92 -5.44 1.39
CA SER A 171 13.28 -5.27 0.84
C SER A 171 13.24 -4.67 -0.57
N VAL A 172 12.37 -5.19 -1.44
CA VAL A 172 12.18 -4.64 -2.79
C VAL A 172 11.72 -3.19 -2.71
N LYS A 173 10.72 -2.86 -1.88
CA LYS A 173 10.26 -1.47 -1.70
C LYS A 173 11.36 -0.54 -1.21
N LEU A 174 12.22 -0.99 -0.28
CA LEU A 174 13.36 -0.23 0.21
C LEU A 174 14.37 0.07 -0.91
N ILE A 175 14.72 -0.94 -1.71
CA ILE A 175 15.64 -0.78 -2.85
C ILE A 175 15.07 0.24 -3.84
N PHE A 176 13.81 0.10 -4.25
CA PHE A 176 13.17 1.04 -5.18
C PHE A 176 13.06 2.45 -4.61
N THR A 177 12.82 2.59 -3.31
CA THR A 177 12.78 3.90 -2.64
C THR A 177 14.16 4.54 -2.62
N ALA A 178 15.22 3.77 -2.34
CA ALA A 178 16.60 4.26 -2.39
C ALA A 178 16.99 4.71 -3.81
N LEU A 179 16.64 3.93 -4.84
CA LEU A 179 16.87 4.29 -6.24
C LEU A 179 16.10 5.56 -6.64
N ALA A 180 14.83 5.68 -6.23
CA ALA A 180 14.03 6.86 -6.50
C ALA A 180 14.61 8.11 -5.83
N LEU A 181 15.08 7.98 -4.59
CA LEU A 181 15.72 9.08 -3.86
C LEU A 181 17.06 9.47 -4.48
N HIS A 182 17.88 8.50 -4.90
CA HIS A 182 19.13 8.75 -5.60
C HIS A 182 18.89 9.50 -6.92
N ASN A 183 17.91 9.06 -7.71
CA ASN A 183 17.53 9.72 -8.96
C ASN A 183 17.00 11.13 -8.72
N TYR A 184 16.22 11.34 -7.66
CA TYR A 184 15.74 12.67 -7.28
C TYR A 184 16.90 13.61 -6.94
N VAL A 185 17.87 13.18 -6.15
CA VAL A 185 19.07 13.98 -5.81
C VAL A 185 19.88 14.34 -7.06
N ARG A 186 19.97 13.43 -8.03
CA ARG A 186 20.71 13.65 -9.29
C ARG A 186 20.02 14.56 -10.28
N THR A 187 18.70 14.44 -10.42
CA THR A 187 17.95 15.08 -11.52
C THR A 187 17.06 16.25 -11.07
N GLY A 188 16.80 16.37 -9.76
CA GLY A 188 15.81 17.29 -9.20
C GLY A 188 14.36 16.95 -9.51
N HIS A 189 14.09 15.91 -10.31
CA HIS A 189 12.74 15.55 -10.76
C HIS A 189 12.08 14.59 -9.77
N VAL A 190 10.92 14.98 -9.23
CA VAL A 190 10.11 14.11 -8.35
C VAL A 190 9.29 13.15 -9.19
N LYS A 191 9.41 11.85 -8.90
CA LYS A 191 8.57 10.83 -9.52
C LYS A 191 7.11 11.00 -9.04
N ASN A 192 6.20 11.31 -9.97
CA ASN A 192 4.78 11.38 -9.65
C ASN A 192 4.20 9.99 -9.45
N GLU A 193 3.97 9.59 -8.20
CA GLU A 193 3.38 8.28 -7.87
C GLU A 193 1.88 8.19 -8.20
N ASN A 194 1.20 9.31 -8.46
CA ASN A 194 -0.22 9.33 -8.84
C ASN A 194 -0.46 9.07 -10.34
N GLN A 195 0.56 9.21 -11.16
CA GLN A 195 0.48 8.92 -12.58
C GLN A 195 1.22 7.61 -12.86
N LEU A 196 0.50 6.64 -13.45
CA LEU A 196 1.10 5.41 -13.95
C LEU A 196 2.09 5.77 -15.06
N ASN A 197 3.38 5.85 -14.70
CA ASN A 197 4.41 6.16 -15.68
C ASN A 197 4.49 5.03 -16.72
N PRO A 198 4.60 5.33 -18.02
CA PRO A 198 4.67 4.33 -19.08
C PRO A 198 5.84 3.34 -18.87
N VAL A 199 6.94 3.78 -18.24
CA VAL A 199 8.06 2.90 -17.86
C VAL A 199 7.68 1.85 -16.80
N SER A 200 6.76 2.18 -15.88
CA SER A 200 6.23 1.20 -14.91
C SER A 200 5.33 0.17 -15.60
N LEU A 201 4.54 0.59 -16.59
CA LEU A 201 3.77 -0.29 -17.47
C LEU A 201 4.67 -1.17 -18.33
N VAL A 202 5.77 -0.65 -18.87
CA VAL A 202 6.77 -1.42 -19.63
C VAL A 202 7.49 -2.42 -18.72
N GLY A 203 7.87 -2.04 -17.50
CA GLY A 203 8.48 -2.97 -16.53
C GLY A 203 7.53 -4.11 -16.11
N ILE A 204 6.24 -3.79 -15.92
CA ILE A 204 5.19 -4.77 -15.69
C ILE A 204 5.02 -5.68 -16.93
N ALA A 205 4.98 -5.10 -18.12
CA ALA A 205 4.83 -5.81 -19.38
C ALA A 205 6.01 -6.75 -19.64
N VAL A 206 7.25 -6.32 -19.41
CA VAL A 206 8.48 -7.13 -19.55
C VAL A 206 8.50 -8.28 -18.52
N SER A 207 8.05 -8.03 -17.29
CA SER A 207 7.95 -9.07 -16.26
C SER A 207 6.89 -10.12 -16.61
N LEU A 208 5.78 -9.70 -17.24
CA LEU A 208 4.73 -10.58 -17.72
C LEU A 208 5.12 -11.33 -19.01
N THR A 209 5.81 -10.68 -19.96
CA THR A 209 6.26 -11.31 -21.21
C THR A 209 7.42 -12.26 -21.01
N GLY A 210 8.28 -12.05 -20.01
CA GLY A 210 9.29 -13.05 -19.60
C GLY A 210 8.67 -14.39 -19.16
N HIS A 211 7.47 -14.34 -18.55
CA HIS A 211 6.69 -15.53 -18.19
C HIS A 211 5.98 -16.15 -19.42
N ILE A 212 5.55 -15.34 -20.39
CA ILE A 212 4.88 -15.80 -21.62
C ILE A 212 5.88 -16.38 -22.63
N SER A 213 7.10 -15.83 -22.74
CA SER A 213 8.12 -16.28 -23.67
C SER A 213 8.57 -17.72 -23.39
N ARG A 214 8.72 -18.10 -22.11
CA ARG A 214 8.98 -19.49 -21.71
C ARG A 214 7.83 -20.47 -22.03
N ARG A 215 6.63 -19.96 -22.31
CA ARG A 215 5.45 -20.76 -22.71
C ARG A 215 5.49 -21.15 -24.20
N PHE A 216 6.19 -20.38 -25.03
CA PHE A 216 6.33 -20.65 -26.47
C PHE A 216 7.57 -21.50 -26.81
N SER A 217 8.58 -21.55 -25.94
CA SER A 217 9.78 -22.38 -26.12
C SER A 217 9.60 -23.86 -25.72
N ALA A 218 8.46 -24.18 -25.10
CA ALA A 218 8.14 -25.51 -24.55
C ALA A 218 6.93 -26.17 -25.24
N MET A 219 6.54 -25.67 -26.41
CA MET A 219 5.60 -26.35 -27.31
C MET A 219 6.41 -27.13 -28.35
N PRO A 220 6.38 -28.48 -28.36
CA PRO A 220 6.79 -29.26 -29.52
C PRO A 220 5.80 -29.08 -30.68
#